data_AF-A0A3B9GRT3-F1
#
_entry.id   AF-A0A3B9GRT3-F1
#
_cell.length_a   1.000
_cell.length_b   1.000
_cell.length_c   1.000
_cell.angle_alpha   90.00
_cell.angle_beta   90.00
_cell.angle_gamma   90.00
#
_symmetry.space_group_name_H-M   'P 1'
#
loop_
_entity.id
_entity.type
_entity.pdbx_description
1 polymer ?
#
loop_
_entity_poly.entity_id
_entity_poly.type
_entity_poly.pdbx_seq_one_letter_code
_entity_poly.pdbx_strand_id
1 'polypeptide(L)' 'GRADDNEETIKQRLQVYHGQTSPLIEWFDKQGKRHCIDGLGAMDRIFSDICKVIDTL' A
#
# COMPACT_ATOMS: atom_id res chain seq x y z
N GLY A 1 6.87 -19.60 -4.91
CA GLY A 1 5.55 -18.96 -5.07
C GLY A 1 4.55 -19.70 -4.24
N ARG A 2 3.54 -19.00 -3.74
CA ARG A 2 2.34 -19.61 -3.17
C ARG A 2 1.51 -20.26 -4.29
N ALA A 3 0.58 -21.14 -3.93
CA ALA A 3 -0.27 -21.82 -4.90
C ALA A 3 -1.21 -20.86 -5.68
N ASP A 4 -1.48 -19.68 -5.11
CA ASP A 4 -2.32 -18.62 -5.70
C ASP A 4 -1.55 -17.56 -6.48
N ASP A 5 -0.25 -17.74 -6.71
CA ASP A 5 0.57 -16.83 -7.52
C ASP A 5 0.41 -17.12 -9.03
N ASN A 6 -0.83 -17.17 -9.51
CA ASN A 6 -1.18 -17.31 -10.93
C ASN A 6 -1.90 -16.08 -11.46
N GLU A 7 -1.81 -15.85 -12.77
CA GLU A 7 -2.31 -14.63 -13.43
C GLU A 7 -3.79 -14.37 -13.16
N GLU A 8 -4.62 -15.42 -13.22
CA GLU A 8 -6.06 -15.32 -12.96
C GLU A 8 -6.35 -14.83 -11.53
N THR A 9 -5.68 -15.44 -10.55
CA THR A 9 -5.85 -15.06 -9.14
C THR A 9 -5.31 -13.67 -8.86
N ILE A 10 -4.20 -13.27 -9.49
CA ILE A 10 -3.64 -11.92 -9.36
C ILE A 10 -4.62 -10.88 -9.92
N LYS A 11 -5.21 -11.11 -11.09
CA LYS A 11 -6.22 -10.22 -11.69
C LYS A 11 -7.44 -10.04 -10.77
N GLN A 12 -7.97 -11.15 -10.24
CA GLN A 12 -9.08 -11.12 -9.28
C GLN A 12 -8.73 -10.32 -8.02
N ARG A 13 -7.53 -10.53 -7.46
CA ARG A 13 -7.06 -9.78 -6.28
C ARG A 13 -6.95 -8.28 -6.55
N LEU A 14 -6.45 -7.86 -7.71
CA LEU A 14 -6.39 -6.45 -8.09
C LEU A 14 -7.78 -5.85 -8.25
N GLN A 15 -8.71 -6.55 -8.89
CA GLN A 15 -10.10 -6.09 -9.03
C GLN A 15 -10.76 -5.87 -7.67
N VAL A 16 -10.63 -6.84 -6.75
CA VAL A 16 -11.17 -6.73 -5.38
C VAL A 16 -10.52 -5.56 -4.63
N TYR A 17 -9.20 -5.41 -4.72
CA TYR A 17 -8.48 -4.30 -4.08
C TYR A 17 -9.01 -2.94 -4.55
N HIS A 18 -9.17 -2.75 -5.86
CA HIS A 18 -9.70 -1.49 -6.40
C HIS A 18 -11.14 -1.22 -5.96
N GLY A 19 -11.99 -2.25 -5.92
CA GLY A 19 -13.39 -2.10 -5.53
C GLY A 19 -13.64 -1.91 -4.03
N GLN A 20 -12.80 -2.49 -3.15
CA GLN A 20 -13.11 -2.56 -1.71
C GLN A 20 -12.05 -1.88 -0.83
N THR A 21 -10.77 -1.95 -1.21
CA THR A 21 -9.67 -1.47 -0.36
C THR A 21 -9.21 -0.08 -0.74
N SER A 22 -9.10 0.23 -2.04
CA SER A 22 -8.64 1.53 -2.51
C SER A 22 -9.46 2.74 -2.01
N PRO A 23 -10.79 2.66 -1.81
CA PRO A 23 -11.57 3.77 -1.26
C PRO A 23 -11.17 4.17 0.17
N LEU A 24 -10.54 3.26 0.93
CA LEU A 24 -10.04 3.56 2.27
C LEU A 24 -8.94 4.62 2.26
N ILE A 25 -8.21 4.77 1.15
CA ILE A 25 -7.19 5.81 0.98
C ILE A 25 -7.80 7.19 1.22
N GLU A 26 -8.91 7.51 0.54
CA GLU A 26 -9.61 8.78 0.68
C GLU A 26 -10.21 8.94 2.09
N TRP A 27 -10.69 7.84 2.68
CA TRP A 27 -11.27 7.85 4.03
C TRP A 27 -10.25 8.23 5.12
N PHE A 28 -9.01 7.72 5.05
CA PHE A 28 -7.94 8.08 5.97
C PHE A 28 -7.32 9.45 5.66
N ASP A 29 -7.29 9.85 4.38
CA ASP A 29 -6.81 11.17 3.94
C ASP A 29 -7.67 12.29 4.55
N LYS A 30 -9.01 12.12 4.53
CA LYS A 30 -9.96 13.05 5.17
C LYS A 30 -9.78 13.20 6.68
N GLN A 31 -9.14 12.22 7.34
CA GLN A 31 -8.85 12.27 8.78
C GLN A 31 -7.46 12.83 9.08
N GLY A 32 -6.67 13.17 8.07
CA GLY A 32 -5.27 13.57 8.24
C GLY A 32 -4.37 12.43 8.73
N LYS A 33 -4.81 11.17 8.61
CA LYS A 33 -4.08 9.98 9.10
C LYS A 33 -3.27 9.28 8.00
N ARG A 34 -3.42 9.71 6.75
CA ARG A 34 -2.73 9.08 5.62
C ARG A 34 -1.36 9.71 5.43
N HIS A 35 -0.33 8.87 5.46
CA HIS A 35 1.03 9.24 5.05
C HIS A 35 1.44 8.39 3.86
N CYS A 36 1.73 9.04 2.72
CA CYS A 36 2.04 8.38 1.46
C CYS A 36 3.55 8.20 1.29
N ILE A 37 3.99 6.98 0.96
CA ILE A 37 5.40 6.63 0.77
C ILE A 37 5.56 5.93 -0.58
N ASP A 38 6.61 6.27 -1.32
CA ASP A 38 6.96 5.64 -2.59
C ASP A 38 7.53 4.23 -2.34
N GLY A 39 6.84 3.22 -2.85
CA GLY A 39 7.22 1.81 -2.71
C GLY A 39 8.19 1.30 -3.79
N LEU A 40 8.67 2.15 -4.70
CA LEU A 40 9.58 1.75 -5.77
C LEU A 40 11.05 2.03 -5.38
N GLY A 41 11.89 0.99 -5.41
CA GLY A 41 13.34 1.12 -5.26
C GLY A 41 13.93 0.20 -4.18
N ALA A 42 15.04 0.64 -3.59
CA ALA A 42 15.77 -0.14 -2.60
C ALA A 42 15.00 -0.25 -1.27
N MET A 43 15.01 -1.43 -0.66
CA MET A 43 14.31 -1.69 0.60
C MET A 43 14.77 -0.76 1.73
N ASP A 44 16.08 -0.50 1.85
CA ASP A 44 16.63 0.37 2.90
C ASP A 44 16.14 1.81 2.77
N ARG A 45 15.98 2.31 1.53
CA ARG A 45 15.38 3.64 1.27
C ARG A 45 13.94 3.66 1.76
N ILE A 46 13.13 2.69 1.32
CA ILE A 46 11.70 2.61 1.65
C ILE A 46 11.52 2.52 3.17
N PHE A 47 12.30 1.68 3.84
CA PHE A 47 12.27 1.53 5.29
C PHE A 47 12.64 2.83 6.00
N SER A 48 13.71 3.51 5.56
CA SER A 48 14.11 4.81 6.12
C SER A 48 13.01 5.86 5.95
N ASP A 49 12.33 5.90 4.81
CA ASP A 49 11.23 6.83 4.56
C ASP A 49 10.01 6.54 5.46
N ILE A 50 9.72 5.26 5.74
CA ILE A 50 8.71 4.86 6.74
C ILE A 50 9.09 5.35 8.14
N CYS A 51 10.33 5.13 8.59
CA CYS A 51 10.79 5.59 9.91
C CYS A 51 10.64 7.11 10.07
N LYS A 52 11.10 7.89 9.08
CA LYS A 52 10.99 9.37 9.12
C LYS A 52 9.57 9.85 9.33
N VAL A 53 8.59 9.21 8.67
CA VAL A 53 7.18 9.56 8.86
C VAL A 53 6.76 9.27 10.29
N ILE A 54 7.02 8.06 10.79
CA ILE A 54 6.63 7.63 12.14
C ILE A 54 7.25 8.52 13.22
N ASP A 55 8.52 8.90 13.07
CA ASP A 55 9.23 9.75 14.03
C ASP A 55 8.68 11.19 14.10
N THR A 56 7.83 11.59 13.14
CA THR A 56 7.21 12.92 13.08
C THR A 56 5.73 12.96 13.49
N LEU A 57 5.15 11.81 13.87
CA LEU A 57 3.77 11.68 14.37
C LEU A 57 3.69 11.96 15.87
#